data_AF-A0A5D4KB30-F1
#
_entry.id   AF-A0A5D4KB30-F1
#
_cell.length_a   1.000
_cell.length_b   1.000
_cell.length_c   1.000
_cell.angle_alpha   90.00
_cell.angle_beta   90.00
_cell.angle_gamma   90.00
#
_symmetry.space_group_name_H-M   'P 1'
#
loop_
_entity.id
_entity.type
_entity.pdbx_description
1 polymer ?
#
loop_
_entity_poly.entity_id
_entity_poly.type
_entity_poly.pdbx_seq_one_letter_code
_entity_poly.pdbx_strand_id
1 'polypeptide(L)'
;MKIQELINTVNYWDSTLLTLDINYFADELTLKCEEGSFLFVGCNNLNIENYHVSSEEEISPKHWEYGKSPYSLQDIKVVELNKDTKNKYQGIYQVNILMDLMLIKLTCNKITVKDEKITL
;
A
#
# COMPACT_ATOMS: atom_id res chain seq x y z
N MET A 1 -9.86 -17.23 -0.15
CA MET A 1 -9.59 -16.27 -1.24
C MET A 1 -8.27 -15.62 -0.92
N LYS A 2 -7.27 -15.69 -1.81
CA LYS A 2 -5.95 -15.14 -1.49
C LYS A 2 -6.02 -13.62 -1.64
N ILE A 3 -5.61 -12.87 -0.61
CA ILE A 3 -5.69 -11.40 -0.62
C ILE A 3 -4.99 -10.76 -1.84
N GLN A 4 -3.94 -11.40 -2.36
CA GLN A 4 -3.27 -11.02 -3.61
C GLN A 4 -4.22 -11.06 -4.82
N GLU A 5 -5.08 -12.06 -4.92
CA GLU A 5 -6.04 -12.19 -6.02
C GLU A 5 -7.05 -11.03 -5.98
N LEU A 6 -7.48 -10.60 -4.78
CA LEU A 6 -8.36 -9.46 -4.59
C LEU A 6 -7.67 -8.12 -4.93
N ILE A 7 -6.39 -7.98 -4.60
CA ILE A 7 -5.61 -6.79 -4.98
C ILE A 7 -5.49 -6.70 -6.50
N ASN A 8 -5.25 -7.83 -7.16
CA ASN A 8 -5.10 -7.90 -8.61
C ASN A 8 -6.39 -7.56 -9.38
N THR A 9 -7.59 -7.67 -8.79
CA THR A 9 -8.84 -7.30 -9.48
C THR A 9 -8.97 -5.79 -9.72
N VAL A 10 -8.28 -4.97 -8.94
CA VAL A 10 -8.31 -3.50 -9.08
C VAL A 10 -7.58 -3.03 -10.34
N ASN A 11 -6.70 -3.85 -10.94
CA ASN A 11 -5.89 -3.48 -12.10
C ASN A 11 -5.08 -2.19 -11.88
N TYR A 12 -4.50 -2.03 -10.69
CA TYR A 12 -3.80 -0.83 -10.23
C TYR A 12 -2.44 -0.58 -10.89
N TRP A 13 -1.97 -1.47 -11.77
CA TRP A 13 -0.68 -1.33 -12.46
C TRP A 13 -0.65 -0.03 -13.26
N ASP A 14 0.43 0.74 -13.09
CA ASP A 14 0.65 2.05 -13.71
C ASP A 14 -0.38 3.12 -13.32
N SER A 15 -1.21 2.88 -12.29
CA SER A 15 -2.19 3.86 -11.83
C SER A 15 -1.54 4.99 -11.06
N THR A 16 -2.01 6.22 -11.29
CA THR A 16 -1.55 7.40 -10.57
C THR A 16 -1.94 7.31 -9.10
N LEU A 17 -0.97 7.50 -8.20
CA LEU A 17 -1.24 7.58 -6.76
C LEU A 17 -1.98 8.88 -6.45
N LEU A 18 -3.16 8.79 -5.84
CA LEU A 18 -3.96 9.94 -5.42
C LEU A 18 -3.74 10.28 -3.95
N THR A 19 -3.51 9.26 -3.12
CA THR A 19 -3.35 9.42 -1.67
C THR A 19 -2.47 8.31 -1.10
N LEU A 20 -1.53 8.69 -0.24
CA LEU A 20 -0.76 7.78 0.61
C LEU A 20 -0.72 8.39 2.01
N ASP A 21 -1.61 7.90 2.89
CA ASP A 21 -1.72 8.37 4.26
C ASP A 21 -1.24 7.28 5.22
N ILE A 22 -0.34 7.65 6.13
CA ILE A 22 0.18 6.77 7.17
C ILE A 22 -0.22 7.36 8.52
N ASN A 23 -1.14 6.69 9.20
CA ASN A 23 -1.76 7.17 10.43
C ASN A 23 -1.38 6.28 11.63
N TYR A 24 -1.68 6.76 12.83
CA TYR A 24 -1.58 6.00 14.08
C TYR A 24 -0.23 5.27 14.28
N PHE A 25 0.88 5.99 14.13
CA PHE A 25 2.23 5.42 14.27
C PHE A 25 2.49 4.24 13.32
N ALA A 26 1.99 4.35 12.08
CA ALA A 26 2.06 3.33 11.05
C ALA A 26 1.24 2.05 11.33
N ASP A 27 0.26 2.12 12.24
CA ASP A 27 -0.73 1.06 12.44
C ASP A 27 -1.75 0.99 11.30
N GLU A 28 -1.98 2.13 10.63
CA GLU A 28 -2.87 2.22 9.48
C GLU A 28 -2.18 2.90 8.29
N LEU A 29 -2.29 2.27 7.12
CA LEU A 29 -1.88 2.85 5.84
C LEU A 29 -3.07 2.85 4.89
N THR A 30 -3.40 4.02 4.34
CA THR A 30 -4.40 4.17 3.27
C THR A 30 -3.68 4.54 1.99
N LEU A 31 -3.96 3.78 0.93
CA LEU A 31 -3.43 4.00 -0.40
C LEU A 31 -4.59 4.10 -1.38
N LYS A 32 -4.64 5.18 -2.17
CA LYS A 32 -5.65 5.37 -3.21
C LYS A 32 -4.99 5.65 -4.55
N CYS A 33 -5.47 5.02 -5.58
CA CYS A 33 -5.20 5.35 -6.97
C CYS A 33 -6.50 5.52 -7.74
N GLU A 34 -6.39 5.90 -9.01
CA GLU A 34 -7.55 6.10 -9.90
C GLU A 34 -8.45 4.86 -10.00
N GLU A 35 -7.87 3.67 -9.84
CA GLU A 35 -8.59 2.41 -10.03
C GLU A 35 -9.18 1.84 -8.75
N GLY A 36 -8.69 2.26 -7.58
CA GLY A 36 -9.20 1.76 -6.32
C GLY A 36 -8.44 2.21 -5.09
N SER A 37 -8.89 1.70 -3.95
CA SER A 37 -8.34 2.02 -2.65
C SER A 37 -8.03 0.79 -1.82
N PHE A 38 -6.93 0.90 -1.07
CA PHE A 38 -6.37 -0.14 -0.23
C PHE A 38 -6.20 0.42 1.18
N LEU A 39 -6.71 -0.32 2.16
CA LEU A 39 -6.57 0.01 3.57
C LEU A 39 -5.88 -1.14 4.29
N PHE A 40 -4.72 -0.85 4.85
CA PHE A 40 -3.90 -1.77 5.62
C PHE A 40 -3.99 -1.40 7.10
N VAL A 41 -4.34 -2.35 7.97
CA VAL A 41 -4.65 -2.10 9.39
C VAL A 41 -3.91 -3.10 10.29
N GLY A 42 -3.54 -2.65 11.49
CA GLY A 42 -2.77 -3.44 12.43
C GLY A 42 -1.34 -3.61 11.95
N CYS A 43 -0.79 -2.56 11.34
CA CYS A 43 0.48 -2.61 10.64
C CYS A 43 1.66 -2.31 11.57
N ASN A 44 2.80 -2.94 11.29
CA ASN A 44 4.06 -2.73 11.99
C ASN A 44 5.25 -2.90 11.03
N ASN A 45 6.45 -2.62 11.54
CA ASN A 45 7.71 -2.73 10.79
C ASN A 45 7.69 -1.94 9.46
N LEU A 46 7.06 -0.76 9.47
CA LEU A 46 7.06 0.14 8.32
C LEU A 46 8.50 0.53 7.99
N ASN A 47 8.93 0.20 6.78
CA ASN A 47 10.17 0.64 6.18
C ASN A 47 9.87 1.28 4.83
N ILE A 48 10.33 2.51 4.62
CA ILE A 48 10.17 3.25 3.37
C ILE A 48 11.56 3.45 2.79
N GLU A 49 11.83 2.80 1.67
CA GLU A 49 13.07 2.96 0.90
C GLU A 49 12.80 3.91 -0.27
N ASN A 50 13.51 5.04 -0.31
CA ASN A 50 13.46 5.96 -1.44
C ASN A 50 14.65 5.69 -2.36
N TYR A 51 14.39 5.41 -3.64
CA TYR A 51 15.41 5.20 -4.66
C TYR A 51 15.77 6.51 -5.40
N HIS A 52 15.91 7.62 -4.66
CA HIS A 52 16.45 8.84 -5.24
C HIS A 52 17.97 8.72 -5.39
N VAL A 53 18.42 8.72 -6.65
CA VAL A 53 19.80 9.03 -7.02
C VAL A 53 19.90 10.57 -7.05
N SER A 54 20.53 11.13 -6.01
CA SER A 54 21.10 12.49 -5.96
C SER A 54 20.43 13.58 -6.83
N SER A 55 19.49 14.34 -6.28
CA SER A 55 19.33 15.75 -6.67
C SER A 55 18.52 16.49 -5.62
N GLU A 56 19.09 17.62 -5.21
CA GLU A 56 18.57 18.66 -4.34
C GLU A 56 17.07 18.92 -4.54
N GLU A 57 16.28 18.63 -3.50
CA GLU A 57 15.00 19.24 -3.10
C GLU A 57 14.18 18.16 -2.33
N GLU A 58 14.57 17.93 -1.07
CA GLU A 58 13.81 17.11 -0.13
C GLU A 58 12.47 17.79 0.19
N ILE A 59 11.46 17.59 -0.65
CA ILE A 59 10.08 17.87 -0.26
C ILE A 59 9.64 16.72 0.66
N SER A 60 9.54 17.03 1.95
CA SER A 60 9.06 16.10 2.98
C SER A 60 7.73 15.45 2.54
N PRO A 61 7.57 14.11 2.63
CA PRO A 61 6.37 13.38 2.23
C PRO A 61 5.06 13.84 2.91
N LYS A 62 5.15 14.70 3.94
CA LYS A 62 4.02 15.19 4.71
C LYS A 62 3.12 16.23 4.01
N HIS A 63 3.51 16.78 2.86
CA HIS A 63 2.82 17.95 2.28
C HIS A 63 2.45 17.83 0.78
N TRP A 64 2.18 16.64 0.26
CA TRP A 64 1.70 16.56 -1.13
C TRP A 64 0.27 17.08 -1.26
N GLU A 65 0.09 18.07 -2.14
CA GLU A 65 -1.23 18.52 -2.58
C GLU A 65 -1.96 17.38 -3.31
N TYR A 66 -3.26 17.24 -3.05
CA TYR A 66 -4.14 16.26 -3.68
C TYR A 66 -4.05 16.33 -5.21
N GLY A 67 -3.71 15.20 -5.86
CA GLY A 67 -3.71 15.06 -7.33
C GLY A 67 -2.41 15.40 -8.07
N LYS A 68 -1.27 15.61 -7.39
CA LYS A 68 0.04 15.84 -8.02
C LYS A 68 1.14 14.86 -7.55
N SER A 69 0.77 13.66 -7.11
CA SER A 69 1.78 12.66 -6.76
C SER A 69 2.54 12.26 -8.02
N PRO A 70 3.89 12.38 -8.08
CA PRO A 70 4.67 11.93 -9.23
C PRO A 70 4.85 10.41 -9.27
N TYR A 71 4.18 9.67 -8.38
CA TYR A 71 4.37 8.23 -8.19
C TYR A 71 3.23 7.44 -8.82
N SER A 72 3.59 6.53 -9.70
CA SER A 72 2.71 5.50 -10.25
C SER A 72 2.91 4.19 -9.47
N LEU A 73 1.81 3.45 -9.24
CA LEU A 73 1.89 2.13 -8.61
C LEU A 73 2.42 1.11 -9.61
N GLN A 74 3.48 0.39 -9.22
CA GLN A 74 4.09 -0.63 -10.07
C GLN A 74 3.73 -2.04 -9.62
N ASP A 75 3.76 -2.30 -8.31
CA ASP A 75 3.42 -3.62 -7.76
C ASP A 75 2.96 -3.53 -6.31
N ILE A 76 1.96 -4.34 -5.95
CA ILE A 76 1.54 -4.57 -4.57
C ILE A 76 1.61 -6.07 -4.33
N LYS A 77 2.66 -6.51 -3.64
CA LYS A 77 2.90 -7.91 -3.33
C LYS A 77 2.56 -8.21 -1.88
N VAL A 78 1.72 -9.22 -1.68
CA VAL A 78 1.28 -9.67 -0.36
C VAL A 78 1.61 -11.15 -0.15
N VAL A 79 2.27 -11.44 0.96
CA VAL A 79 2.60 -12.79 1.42
C VAL A 79 1.96 -13.05 2.77
N GLU A 80 1.13 -14.08 2.85
CA GLU A 80 0.55 -14.52 4.13
C GLU A 80 1.57 -15.39 4.89
N LEU A 81 1.96 -14.96 6.08
CA LEU A 81 3.05 -15.55 6.86
C LEU A 81 2.62 -16.74 7.72
N ASN A 82 1.35 -16.82 8.14
CA ASN A 82 0.84 -17.89 8.99
C ASN A 82 -0.31 -18.64 8.33
N LYS A 83 -0.07 -19.91 7.96
CA LYS A 83 -1.13 -20.87 7.61
C LYS A 83 -1.55 -21.77 8.78
N ASP A 84 -0.93 -21.61 9.96
CA ASP A 84 -1.06 -22.58 11.05
C ASP A 84 -2.31 -22.34 11.92
N THR A 85 -3.22 -23.32 11.85
CA THR A 85 -4.64 -23.28 12.21
C THR A 85 -4.94 -23.44 13.71
N LYS A 86 -4.08 -22.92 14.59
CA LYS A 86 -4.27 -23.07 16.06
C LYS A 86 -4.30 -21.77 16.86
N ASN A 87 -3.89 -20.65 16.30
CA ASN A 87 -3.96 -19.36 16.98
C ASN A 87 -4.96 -18.44 16.29
N LYS A 88 -5.84 -17.83 17.09
CA LYS A 88 -6.93 -16.91 16.71
C LYS A 88 -6.47 -15.61 16.02
N TYR A 89 -5.18 -15.44 15.75
CA TYR A 89 -4.67 -14.30 15.00
C TYR A 89 -4.88 -14.58 13.52
N GLN A 90 -5.96 -14.01 12.99
CA GLN A 90 -6.24 -13.92 11.55
C GLN A 90 -4.98 -13.43 10.81
N GLY A 91 -4.77 -13.98 9.61
CA GLY A 91 -3.49 -14.01 8.89
C GLY A 91 -2.66 -12.74 8.97
N ILE A 92 -1.38 -12.91 9.33
CA ILE A 92 -0.39 -11.84 9.25
C ILE A 92 0.08 -11.75 7.80
N TYR A 93 0.02 -10.56 7.22
CA TYR A 93 0.36 -10.27 5.84
C TYR A 93 1.61 -9.41 5.76
N GLN A 94 2.66 -9.91 5.13
CA GLN A 94 3.77 -9.08 4.68
C GLN A 94 3.38 -8.41 3.36
N VAL A 95 3.49 -7.09 3.32
CA VAL A 95 3.08 -6.25 2.19
C VAL A 95 4.30 -5.48 1.69
N ASN A 96 4.53 -5.54 0.38
CA ASN A 96 5.50 -4.72 -0.32
C ASN A 96 4.76 -3.91 -1.39
N ILE A 97 4.86 -2.59 -1.33
CA ILE A 97 4.26 -1.66 -2.28
C ILE A 97 5.39 -0.96 -3.02
N LEU A 98 5.48 -1.21 -4.32
CA LEU A 98 6.47 -0.63 -5.21
C LEU A 98 5.85 0.50 -6.03
N MET A 99 6.53 1.64 -6.04
CA MET A 99 6.24 2.82 -6.83
C MET A 99 7.53 3.31 -7.49
N ASP A 100 7.41 4.21 -8.46
CA ASP A 100 8.50 4.68 -9.34
C ASP A 100 9.85 4.92 -8.67
N LEU A 101 9.90 5.54 -7.48
CA LEU A 101 11.13 5.75 -6.72
C LEU A 101 10.97 5.40 -5.23
N MET A 102 9.96 4.59 -4.88
CA MET A 102 9.65 4.28 -3.48
C MET A 102 9.24 2.82 -3.31
N LEU A 103 9.80 2.17 -2.30
CA LEU A 103 9.36 0.86 -1.84
C LEU A 103 8.94 0.93 -0.38
N ILE A 104 7.67 0.62 -0.12
CA ILE A 104 7.11 0.53 1.21
C ILE A 104 7.00 -0.94 1.59
N LYS A 105 7.61 -1.32 2.72
CA LYS A 105 7.49 -2.64 3.32
C LYS A 105 6.80 -2.49 4.66
N LEU A 106 5.80 -3.32 4.90
CA LEU A 106 5.07 -3.35 6.16
C LEU A 106 4.46 -4.73 6.41
N THR A 107 4.12 -5.02 7.67
CA THR A 107 3.43 -6.25 8.05
C THR A 107 2.12 -5.90 8.73
N CYS A 108 0.99 -6.41 8.25
CA CYS A 108 -0.34 -6.01 8.67
C CYS A 108 -1.23 -7.20 8.99
N ASN A 109 -2.24 -6.98 9.84
CA ASN A 109 -3.19 -8.02 10.25
C ASN A 109 -4.44 -8.05 9.36
N LYS A 110 -4.74 -6.94 8.69
CA LYS A 110 -5.93 -6.83 7.85
C LYS A 110 -5.64 -5.95 6.64
N ILE A 111 -6.15 -6.38 5.49
CA ILE A 111 -6.12 -5.62 4.24
C ILE A 111 -7.54 -5.56 3.70
N THR A 112 -8.01 -4.36 3.37
CA THR A 112 -9.29 -4.11 2.72
C THR A 112 -9.02 -3.51 1.36
N VAL A 113 -9.70 -4.02 0.33
CA VAL A 113 -9.56 -3.58 -1.06
C VAL A 113 -10.92 -3.11 -1.54
N LYS A 114 -10.96 -1.96 -2.21
CA LYS A 114 -12.14 -1.43 -2.88
C LYS A 114 -11.77 -1.07 -4.31
N ASP A 115 -12.52 -1.62 -5.25
CA ASP A 115 -12.44 -1.28 -6.66
C ASP A 115 -13.40 -0.09 -6.92
N GLU A 116 -12.87 1.02 -7.43
CA GLU A 116 -13.66 2.24 -7.68
C GLU A 116 -14.33 2.23 -9.07
N LYS A 117 -14.01 1.26 -9.94
CA LYS A 117 -14.71 1.05 -11.22
C LYS A 117 -16.14 0.50 -11.07
N ILE A 118 -16.52 0.03 -9.88
CA ILE A 118 -17.88 -0.46 -9.59
C ILE A 118 -18.68 0.66 -8.91
N THR A 119 -18.98 1.72 -9.65
CA THR A 119 -20.03 2.66 -9.28
C THR A 119 -21.09 2.61 -10.39
N LEU A 120 -22.25 2.06 -10.05
CA LEU A 120 -23.44 1.88 -10.91
C LEU A 120 -23.88 3.17 -11.62
#